data_AF-A0A0H5R7Y6-F1
#
_entry.id   AF-A0A0H5R7Y6-F1
#
_cell.length_a   1.000
_cell.length_b   1.000
_cell.length_c   1.000
_cell.angle_alpha   90.00
_cell.angle_beta   90.00
_cell.angle_gamma   90.00
#
_symmetry.space_group_name_H-M   'P 1'
#
loop_
_entity.id
_entity.type
_entity.pdbx_description
1 polymer ?
#
loop_
_entity_poly.entity_id
_entity_poly.type
_entity_poly.pdbx_seq_one_letter_code
_entity_poly.pdbx_strand_id
1 'polypeptide(L)'
;MDEDRAEVTAVIAETGRQLTFEVRKGDSLSGTFALHTAIAVHDQIILSQDGNAVNESYPPPTLCFVFSKQILPGERFRAKPDSATGKIVTDSGVLWVQSENGFQNVKFGDAYLGRILPQILQRAQLQYQSIQIANRNLQMQLANFNDKADSLAVEFQKFNGYFSEVAASFEEWIRRLSLIELHPSLSKFRGSQTLLDRLSEGGMRSAFARSQSDRVKVSELMKNLLADRECIQTDCKKEMAFISDMKGNLECDNVPHSFINNLYLQLSSRESEVEVDSDIEKTETASVSLSYVEKSQADMLFFVQTRLASISDIQTRIRLQMRRLSAYGEVVRSKTADVLELHRIERIPEAYFAGLTEVVCRRRYDSWVADRTQQLEDVRTGEVQRRSVFWQRYGKYLPEEIIKGLDQQPSKSKYSMEQAHDNLSAIDVLFDDAFSPRSVQNDNLASGVLGTHNDVENLLLQYIRESERDKAELAENNESIHRQLFCAQNKTGEVIRQLEDRIDNARKTQP
;
A
#
# COMPACT_ATOMS: atom_id res chain seq x y z
N MET A 1 -18.50 35.38 -40.50
CA MET A 1 -17.10 34.93 -40.42
C MET A 1 -16.61 35.37 -39.05
N ASP A 2 -16.48 34.42 -38.13
CA ASP A 2 -16.11 34.63 -36.72
C ASP A 2 -14.59 34.83 -36.60
N GLU A 3 -14.13 36.08 -36.55
CA GLU A 3 -12.70 36.45 -36.49
C GLU A 3 -12.11 36.49 -35.06
N ASP A 4 -12.85 36.07 -34.03
CA ASP A 4 -12.45 36.28 -32.62
C ASP A 4 -12.06 35.00 -31.85
N ARG A 5 -11.62 33.93 -32.54
CA ARG A 5 -11.09 32.70 -31.90
C ARG A 5 -9.63 32.47 -32.27
N ALA A 6 -8.80 32.22 -31.25
CA ALA A 6 -7.40 31.84 -31.40
C ALA A 6 -7.18 30.42 -30.88
N GLU A 7 -6.48 29.60 -31.66
CA GLU A 7 -6.13 28.24 -31.27
C GLU A 7 -4.81 28.28 -30.47
N VAL A 8 -4.83 27.75 -29.25
CA VAL A 8 -3.68 27.75 -28.32
C VAL A 8 -3.30 26.30 -28.03
N THR A 9 -2.03 25.97 -28.28
CA THR A 9 -1.47 24.64 -27.98
C THR A 9 -0.61 24.71 -26.72
N ALA A 10 -0.95 23.90 -25.72
CA ALA A 10 -0.18 23.69 -24.52
C ALA A 10 0.58 22.36 -24.59
N VAL A 11 1.81 22.32 -24.07
CA VAL A 11 2.60 21.09 -23.98
C VAL A 11 2.80 20.74 -22.51
N ILE A 12 2.36 19.56 -22.10
CA ILE A 12 2.53 19.08 -20.73
C ILE A 12 3.99 18.65 -20.55
N ALA A 13 4.76 19.39 -19.75
CA ALA A 13 6.20 19.18 -19.59
C ALA A 13 6.58 17.75 -19.17
N GLU A 14 5.79 17.09 -18.31
CA GLU A 14 6.07 15.72 -17.84
C GLU A 14 5.76 14.63 -18.87
N THR A 15 4.85 14.86 -19.83
CA THR A 15 4.39 13.81 -20.75
C THR A 15 4.66 14.12 -22.22
N GLY A 16 5.05 15.35 -22.55
CA GLY A 16 5.18 15.85 -23.93
C GLY A 16 3.85 15.95 -24.68
N ARG A 17 2.72 15.65 -24.02
CA ARG A 17 1.41 15.61 -24.68
C ARG A 17 0.96 17.03 -25.02
N GLN A 18 0.61 17.23 -26.28
CA GLN A 18 0.09 18.51 -26.78
C GLN A 18 -1.43 18.52 -26.62
N LEU A 19 -1.95 19.60 -26.04
CA LEU A 19 -3.38 19.86 -25.93
C LEU A 19 -3.66 21.18 -26.62
N THR A 20 -4.56 21.16 -27.60
CA THR A 20 -4.92 22.33 -28.39
C THR A 20 -6.36 22.71 -28.10
N PHE A 21 -6.62 23.99 -27.86
CA PHE A 21 -7.97 24.49 -27.58
C PHE A 21 -8.19 25.88 -28.16
N GLU A 22 -9.44 26.17 -28.52
CA GLU A 22 -9.87 27.49 -28.99
C GLU A 22 -10.17 28.40 -27.81
N VAL A 23 -9.56 29.59 -27.80
CA VAL A 23 -9.80 30.65 -26.83
C VAL A 23 -10.41 31.83 -27.54
N ARG A 24 -11.54 32.35 -27.02
CA ARG A 24 -12.13 33.57 -27.56
C ARG A 24 -11.36 34.78 -27.08
N LYS A 25 -11.28 35.80 -27.93
CA LYS A 25 -10.63 37.06 -27.60
C LYS A 25 -11.32 37.73 -26.41
N GLY A 26 -10.57 37.90 -25.31
CA GLY A 26 -11.06 38.46 -24.05
C GLY A 26 -11.31 37.43 -22.94
N ASP A 27 -11.31 36.14 -23.26
CA ASP A 27 -11.40 35.09 -22.24
C ASP A 27 -10.06 34.93 -21.52
N SER A 28 -10.12 34.72 -20.21
CA SER A 28 -8.93 34.40 -19.42
C SER A 28 -8.42 33.02 -19.80
N LEU A 29 -7.19 32.96 -20.32
CA LEU A 29 -6.47 31.70 -20.57
C LEU A 29 -6.52 30.76 -19.35
N SER A 30 -6.47 31.29 -18.12
CA SER A 30 -6.53 30.49 -16.90
C SER A 30 -7.87 29.78 -16.70
N GLY A 31 -8.98 30.42 -17.09
CA GLY A 31 -10.32 29.83 -17.00
C GLY A 31 -10.55 28.76 -18.06
N THR A 32 -10.07 28.99 -19.29
CA THR A 32 -10.18 28.03 -20.40
C THR A 32 -9.29 26.81 -20.21
N PHE A 33 -8.08 26.98 -19.66
CA PHE A 33 -7.20 25.88 -19.26
C PHE A 33 -7.85 25.02 -18.17
N ALA A 34 -8.38 25.64 -17.11
CA ALA A 34 -9.00 24.93 -15.98
C ALA A 34 -10.26 24.14 -16.38
N LEU A 35 -11.05 24.63 -17.34
CA LEU A 35 -12.28 23.98 -17.78
C LEU A 35 -12.04 22.75 -18.68
N HIS A 36 -10.91 22.69 -19.39
CA HIS A 36 -10.63 21.64 -20.38
C HIS A 36 -9.64 20.56 -19.92
N THR A 37 -8.80 20.81 -18.91
CA THR A 37 -7.95 19.77 -18.30
C THR A 37 -8.72 18.94 -17.29
N ALA A 38 -9.73 18.17 -17.74
CA ALA A 38 -10.24 17.00 -17.02
C ALA A 38 -9.16 15.90 -16.90
N ILE A 39 -7.99 16.26 -16.37
CA ILE A 39 -6.88 15.42 -15.99
C ILE A 39 -6.94 15.41 -14.47
N ALA A 40 -7.45 14.32 -13.94
CA ALA A 40 -7.33 13.98 -12.54
C ALA A 40 -5.89 14.23 -12.06
N VAL A 41 -5.76 15.00 -10.99
CA VAL A 41 -4.85 14.75 -9.85
C VAL A 41 -3.50 14.12 -10.24
N HIS A 42 -2.61 14.88 -10.89
CA HIS A 42 -1.19 14.55 -10.83
C HIS A 42 -0.37 15.85 -10.74
N ASP A 43 -0.16 16.26 -9.49
CA ASP A 43 1.01 16.97 -8.94
C ASP A 43 1.60 18.13 -9.75
N GLN A 44 0.79 19.15 -10.05
CA GLN A 44 1.28 20.53 -10.14
C GLN A 44 0.99 21.25 -8.84
N ILE A 45 1.97 21.98 -8.30
CA ILE A 45 1.77 22.87 -7.15
C ILE A 45 1.00 24.09 -7.67
N ILE A 46 -0.31 24.12 -7.42
CA ILE A 46 -1.15 25.29 -7.65
C ILE A 46 -1.12 26.14 -6.38
N LEU A 47 -0.46 27.29 -6.46
CA LEU A 47 -0.43 28.28 -5.37
C LEU A 47 -1.52 29.32 -5.62
N SER A 48 -2.32 29.60 -4.58
CA SER A 48 -3.13 30.81 -4.55
C SER A 48 -2.24 32.05 -4.48
N GLN A 49 -2.80 33.23 -4.78
CA GLN A 49 -2.13 34.53 -4.64
C GLN A 49 -1.56 34.79 -3.24
N ASP A 50 -2.04 34.04 -2.23
CA ASP A 50 -1.65 34.13 -0.82
C ASP A 50 -0.61 33.05 -0.43
N GLY A 51 -0.15 32.23 -1.38
CA GLY A 51 0.85 31.18 -1.14
C GLY A 51 0.30 29.89 -0.53
N ASN A 52 -1.03 29.70 -0.48
CA ASN A 52 -1.65 28.48 0.02
C ASN A 52 -1.79 27.42 -1.09
N ALA A 53 -1.64 26.14 -0.72
CA ALA A 53 -1.95 25.01 -1.60
C ALA A 53 -3.46 24.90 -1.78
N VAL A 54 -3.92 24.92 -3.03
CA VAL A 54 -5.35 24.78 -3.36
C VAL A 54 -5.73 23.30 -3.27
N ASN A 55 -6.39 22.89 -2.18
CA ASN A 55 -7.03 21.57 -2.07
C ASN A 55 -8.44 21.61 -2.69
N GLU A 56 -8.79 20.55 -3.38
CA GLU A 56 -9.99 20.38 -4.19
C GLU A 56 -11.31 20.57 -3.39
N SER A 57 -11.86 21.78 -3.34
CA SER A 57 -13.30 22.06 -3.20
C SER A 57 -13.62 23.57 -3.37
N TYR A 58 -14.29 23.90 -4.49
CA TYR A 58 -14.97 25.14 -4.95
C TYR A 58 -15.35 26.29 -3.93
N PRO A 59 -15.58 27.56 -4.39
CA PRO A 59 -14.60 28.65 -4.58
C PRO A 59 -14.90 29.91 -3.69
N PRO A 60 -14.05 30.98 -3.70
CA PRO A 60 -14.20 32.09 -4.66
C PRO A 60 -12.82 32.55 -5.24
N PRO A 61 -12.73 33.61 -6.08
CA PRO A 61 -11.71 33.73 -7.11
C PRO A 61 -10.35 34.12 -6.53
N THR A 62 -9.35 33.26 -6.67
CA THR A 62 -7.97 33.63 -6.42
C THR A 62 -7.14 33.31 -7.66
N LEU A 63 -6.36 34.29 -8.11
CA LEU A 63 -5.38 34.13 -9.17
C LEU A 63 -4.43 32.99 -8.79
N CYS A 64 -4.32 31.99 -9.67
CA CYS A 64 -3.41 30.86 -9.50
C CYS A 64 -2.25 30.99 -10.51
N PHE A 65 -1.01 30.81 -10.05
CA PHE A 65 0.18 30.87 -10.91
C PHE A 65 0.66 29.46 -11.25
N VAL A 66 0.70 29.14 -12.56
CA VAL A 66 1.27 27.90 -13.08
C VAL A 66 2.60 28.23 -13.76
N PHE A 67 3.72 27.77 -13.21
CA PHE A 67 5.03 27.95 -13.83
C PHE A 67 5.24 26.90 -14.92
N SER A 68 4.75 27.22 -16.12
CA SER A 68 5.12 26.55 -17.37
C SER A 68 6.28 27.30 -18.02
N LYS A 69 7.27 26.58 -18.54
CA LYS A 69 8.33 27.12 -19.38
C LYS A 69 7.70 27.60 -20.70
N GLN A 70 7.24 28.86 -20.75
CA GLN A 70 6.87 29.52 -22.00
C GLN A 70 7.94 30.53 -22.40
N ILE A 71 8.52 30.25 -23.56
CA ILE A 71 9.08 31.22 -24.49
C ILE A 71 8.02 32.31 -24.68
N LEU A 72 8.40 33.58 -24.45
CA LEU A 72 7.58 34.74 -24.78
C LEU A 72 7.09 34.62 -26.23
N PRO A 73 5.78 34.50 -26.52
CA PRO A 73 5.30 34.83 -27.84
C PRO A 73 5.42 36.34 -27.98
N GLY A 74 6.08 36.80 -29.04
CA GLY A 74 6.27 38.21 -29.33
C GLY A 74 4.95 38.97 -29.23
N GLU A 75 4.88 39.88 -28.27
CA GLU A 75 3.84 40.90 -28.21
C GLU A 75 3.94 41.76 -29.49
N ARG A 76 3.03 41.56 -30.43
CA ARG A 76 2.75 42.60 -31.42
C ARG A 76 1.93 43.69 -30.73
N PHE A 77 2.64 44.68 -30.20
CA PHE A 77 2.07 45.92 -29.69
C PHE A 77 1.26 46.61 -30.80
N ARG A 78 -0.07 46.66 -30.67
CA ARG A 78 -0.90 47.58 -31.47
C ARG A 78 -0.97 48.93 -30.76
N ALA A 79 -0.03 49.79 -31.11
CA ALA A 79 -0.18 51.22 -30.92
C ALA A 79 -1.23 51.75 -31.91
N LYS A 80 -2.28 52.41 -31.42
CA LYS A 80 -3.09 53.30 -32.26
C LYS A 80 -2.54 54.71 -32.11
N PRO A 81 -2.11 55.37 -33.20
CA PRO A 81 -1.69 56.77 -33.13
C PRO A 81 -2.92 57.64 -32.86
N ASP A 82 -2.83 58.50 -31.85
CA ASP A 82 -3.74 59.62 -31.70
C ASP A 82 -3.40 60.66 -32.79
N SER A 83 -4.31 60.81 -33.75
CA SER A 83 -4.12 61.65 -34.95
C SER A 83 -4.02 63.15 -34.64
N ALA A 84 -4.27 63.58 -33.40
CA ALA A 84 -4.19 64.99 -33.01
C ALA A 84 -2.87 65.38 -32.35
N THR A 85 -2.11 64.43 -31.77
CA THR A 85 -0.93 64.75 -30.93
C THR A 85 0.34 63.96 -31.24
N GLY A 86 0.28 62.94 -32.11
CA GLY A 86 1.45 62.11 -32.45
C GLY A 86 1.95 61.22 -31.30
N LYS A 87 1.21 61.14 -30.18
CA LYS A 87 1.57 60.32 -29.02
C LYS A 87 0.95 58.92 -29.12
N ILE A 88 1.74 57.92 -28.76
CA ILE A 88 1.28 56.56 -28.51
C ILE A 88 1.16 56.41 -26.99
N VAL A 89 -0.05 56.20 -26.50
CA VAL A 89 -0.32 55.92 -25.08
C VAL A 89 -0.67 54.44 -24.97
N THR A 90 0.04 53.70 -24.12
CA THR A 90 -0.33 52.34 -23.71
C THR A 90 -0.94 52.34 -22.32
N ASP A 91 -1.84 51.40 -22.04
CA ASP A 91 -2.55 51.27 -20.75
C ASP A 91 -1.62 50.96 -19.55
N SER A 92 -0.34 50.68 -19.80
CA SER A 92 0.70 50.46 -18.79
C SER A 92 1.54 51.70 -18.45
N GLY A 93 1.25 52.86 -19.04
CA GLY A 93 1.90 54.12 -18.65
C GLY A 93 3.38 54.24 -19.06
N VAL A 94 3.77 53.70 -20.23
CA VAL A 94 5.07 54.00 -20.84
C VAL A 94 4.85 54.98 -21.99
N LEU A 95 5.44 56.17 -21.86
CA LEU A 95 5.43 57.22 -22.88
C LEU A 95 6.73 57.10 -23.69
N TRP A 96 6.65 56.81 -24.99
CA TRP A 96 7.72 57.16 -25.92
C TRP A 96 7.28 58.42 -26.66
N VAL A 97 7.97 59.54 -26.42
CA VAL A 97 7.72 60.79 -27.14
C VAL A 97 8.79 60.94 -28.20
N GLN A 98 8.40 60.79 -29.45
CA GLN A 98 9.25 61.20 -30.57
C GLN A 98 9.16 62.72 -30.69
N SER A 99 10.25 63.42 -30.41
CA SER A 99 10.43 64.84 -30.70
C SER A 99 11.24 64.98 -31.99
N GLU A 100 11.02 66.06 -32.74
CA GLU A 100 11.61 66.30 -34.07
C GLU A 100 13.15 66.31 -34.09
N ASN A 101 13.82 66.31 -32.92
CA ASN A 101 15.29 66.35 -32.82
C ASN A 101 15.94 65.14 -32.10
N GLY A 102 15.26 64.00 -32.00
CA GLY A 102 15.83 62.73 -31.48
C GLY A 102 15.10 62.17 -30.26
N PHE A 103 15.34 60.88 -29.95
CA PHE A 103 14.75 60.20 -28.79
C PHE A 103 15.23 60.87 -27.49
N GLN A 104 14.38 61.68 -26.86
CA GLN A 104 14.66 62.16 -25.50
C GLN A 104 14.35 61.06 -24.50
N ASN A 105 15.31 60.82 -23.62
CA ASN A 105 15.19 59.99 -22.43
C ASN A 105 14.05 60.56 -21.58
N VAL A 106 12.86 59.96 -21.66
CA VAL A 106 11.76 60.29 -20.75
C VAL A 106 12.31 60.03 -19.36
N LYS A 107 12.31 61.05 -18.49
CA LYS A 107 12.69 60.92 -17.08
C LYS A 107 11.98 59.70 -16.52
N PHE A 108 12.69 58.57 -16.42
CA PHE A 108 12.26 57.39 -15.67
C PHE A 108 12.32 57.80 -14.21
N GLY A 109 11.33 58.59 -13.81
CA GLY A 109 11.29 59.19 -12.49
C GLY A 109 11.15 58.12 -11.42
N ASP A 110 11.57 58.47 -10.21
CA ASP A 110 11.56 57.65 -8.99
C ASP A 110 10.22 56.91 -8.77
N ALA A 111 9.11 57.45 -9.30
CA ALA A 111 7.78 56.83 -9.30
C ALA A 111 7.69 55.46 -10.03
N TYR A 112 8.51 55.20 -11.06
CA TYR A 112 8.53 53.92 -11.78
C TYR A 112 9.26 52.84 -10.97
N LEU A 113 10.43 53.18 -10.42
CA LEU A 113 11.19 52.31 -9.52
C LEU A 113 10.36 51.99 -8.27
N GLY A 114 9.67 52.98 -7.70
CA GLY A 114 8.77 52.79 -6.56
C GLY A 114 7.59 51.83 -6.81
N ARG A 115 7.20 51.60 -8.08
CA ARG A 115 6.15 50.62 -8.45
C ARG A 115 6.71 49.25 -8.82
N ILE A 116 7.87 49.19 -9.46
CA ILE A 116 8.43 47.92 -9.96
C ILE A 116 9.20 47.16 -8.89
N LEU A 117 9.95 47.85 -8.03
CA LEU A 117 10.73 47.18 -6.98
C LEU A 117 9.84 46.30 -6.08
N PRO A 118 8.68 46.79 -5.58
CA PRO A 118 7.78 45.96 -4.76
C PRO A 118 7.24 44.74 -5.52
N GLN A 119 6.97 44.88 -6.83
CA GLN A 119 6.49 43.76 -7.65
C GLN A 119 7.56 42.69 -7.85
N ILE A 120 8.81 43.09 -8.08
CA ILE A 120 9.94 42.16 -8.21
C ILE A 120 10.21 41.46 -6.88
N LEU A 121 10.19 42.19 -5.76
CA LEU A 121 10.27 41.64 -4.42
C LEU A 121 9.15 40.64 -4.12
N GLN A 122 7.92 40.98 -4.48
CA GLN A 122 6.78 40.08 -4.28
C GLN A 122 6.94 38.80 -5.11
N ARG A 123 7.36 38.92 -6.39
CA ARG A 123 7.64 37.74 -7.24
C ARG A 123 8.76 36.88 -6.66
N ALA A 124 9.81 37.50 -6.15
CA ALA A 124 10.91 36.83 -5.49
C ALA A 124 10.46 36.03 -4.26
N GLN A 125 9.66 36.65 -3.41
CA GLN A 125 9.10 36.03 -2.22
C GLN A 125 8.20 34.84 -2.58
N LEU A 126 7.34 34.99 -3.59
CA LEU A 126 6.49 33.91 -4.09
C LEU A 126 7.31 32.76 -4.69
N GLN A 127 8.37 33.04 -5.42
CA GLN A 127 9.28 32.03 -5.96
C GLN A 127 10.03 31.28 -4.85
N TYR A 128 10.45 31.97 -3.79
CA TYR A 128 11.06 31.32 -2.64
C TYR A 128 10.05 30.45 -1.88
N GLN A 129 8.84 30.94 -1.65
CA GLN A 129 7.76 30.17 -1.03
C GLN A 129 7.43 28.92 -1.85
N SER A 130 7.43 28.99 -3.18
CA SER A 130 7.17 27.82 -4.03
C SER A 130 8.24 26.73 -3.87
N ILE A 131 9.52 27.11 -3.74
CA ILE A 131 10.61 26.17 -3.43
C ILE A 131 10.39 25.54 -2.05
N GLN A 132 10.01 26.32 -1.03
CA GLN A 132 9.75 25.78 0.30
C GLN A 132 8.61 24.76 0.30
N ILE A 133 7.54 25.03 -0.44
CA ILE A 133 6.41 24.10 -0.59
C ILE A 133 6.86 22.84 -1.34
N ALA A 134 7.61 22.98 -2.44
CA ALA A 134 8.18 21.85 -3.17
C ALA A 134 9.08 20.98 -2.28
N ASN A 135 9.89 21.61 -1.42
CA ASN A 135 10.77 20.93 -0.47
C ASN A 135 9.98 20.16 0.61
N ARG A 136 8.92 20.77 1.16
CA ARG A 136 8.01 20.08 2.09
C ARG A 136 7.33 18.87 1.44
N ASN A 137 6.92 19.01 0.18
CA ASN A 137 6.36 17.89 -0.59
C ASN A 137 7.39 16.77 -0.79
N LEU A 138 8.64 17.11 -1.13
CA LEU A 138 9.73 16.15 -1.22
C LEU A 138 9.97 15.40 0.10
N GLN A 139 9.93 16.11 1.24
CA GLN A 139 10.05 15.51 2.57
C GLN A 139 8.94 14.48 2.85
N MET A 140 7.68 14.84 2.56
CA MET A 140 6.54 13.93 2.73
C MET A 140 6.65 12.70 1.84
N GLN A 141 7.07 12.87 0.58
CA GLN A 141 7.29 11.74 -0.34
C GLN A 141 8.42 10.83 0.14
N LEU A 142 9.52 11.40 0.62
CA LEU A 142 10.64 10.64 1.18
C LEU A 142 10.22 9.85 2.43
N ALA A 143 9.44 10.44 3.33
CA ALA A 143 8.93 9.76 4.52
C ALA A 143 8.06 8.54 4.12
N ASN A 144 7.08 8.75 3.23
CA ASN A 144 6.24 7.67 2.72
C ASN A 144 7.04 6.56 2.01
N PHE A 145 8.05 6.93 1.22
CA PHE A 145 8.96 5.97 0.59
C PHE A 145 9.74 5.15 1.63
N ASN A 146 10.28 5.78 2.67
CA ASN A 146 10.98 5.10 3.75
C ASN A 146 10.07 4.13 4.50
N ASP A 147 8.86 4.56 4.87
CA ASP A 147 7.89 3.72 5.59
C ASP A 147 7.56 2.45 4.80
N LYS A 148 7.35 2.58 3.49
CA LYS A 148 7.10 1.43 2.60
C LYS A 148 8.33 0.53 2.44
N ALA A 149 9.52 1.10 2.36
CA ALA A 149 10.76 0.35 2.30
C ALA A 149 11.02 -0.43 3.60
N ASP A 150 10.75 0.18 4.76
CA ASP A 150 10.84 -0.46 6.07
C ASP A 150 9.82 -1.59 6.23
N SER A 151 8.57 -1.36 5.79
CA SER A 151 7.55 -2.41 5.75
C SER A 151 8.00 -3.61 4.91
N LEU A 152 8.54 -3.39 3.70
CA LEU A 152 9.08 -4.46 2.87
C LEU A 152 10.28 -5.16 3.52
N ALA A 153 11.12 -4.44 4.25
CA ALA A 153 12.25 -5.02 5.00
C ALA A 153 11.80 -5.99 6.07
N VAL A 154 10.74 -5.67 6.79
CA VAL A 154 10.13 -6.59 7.76
C VAL A 154 9.57 -7.84 7.08
N GLU A 155 8.88 -7.70 5.94
CA GLU A 155 8.38 -8.86 5.18
C GLU A 155 9.52 -9.75 4.69
N PHE A 156 10.59 -9.16 4.16
CA PHE A 156 11.78 -9.90 3.72
C PHE A 156 12.47 -10.63 4.87
N GLN A 157 12.56 -10.01 6.06
CA GLN A 157 13.11 -10.68 7.25
C GLN A 157 12.28 -11.90 7.65
N LYS A 158 10.94 -11.81 7.60
CA LYS A 158 10.05 -12.95 7.84
C LYS A 158 10.28 -14.07 6.82
N PHE A 159 10.30 -13.73 5.53
CA PHE A 159 10.63 -14.67 4.45
C PHE A 159 11.95 -15.41 4.72
N ASN A 160 13.01 -14.67 5.05
CA ASN A 160 14.32 -15.23 5.33
C ASN A 160 14.33 -16.09 6.61
N GLY A 161 13.53 -15.73 7.62
CA GLY A 161 13.29 -16.53 8.82
C GLY A 161 12.68 -17.88 8.48
N TYR A 162 11.53 -17.90 7.80
CA TYR A 162 10.87 -19.13 7.37
C TYR A 162 11.77 -20.01 6.51
N PHE A 163 12.50 -19.41 5.57
CA PHE A 163 13.43 -20.18 4.74
C PHE A 163 14.54 -20.80 5.58
N SER A 164 15.09 -20.07 6.55
CA SER A 164 16.19 -20.58 7.38
C SER A 164 15.74 -21.74 8.25
N GLU A 165 14.53 -21.69 8.79
CA GLU A 165 13.90 -22.79 9.52
C GLU A 165 13.70 -24.02 8.63
N VAL A 166 13.10 -23.84 7.45
CA VAL A 166 12.93 -24.92 6.47
C VAL A 166 14.29 -25.50 6.09
N ALA A 167 15.29 -24.67 5.77
CA ALA A 167 16.61 -25.15 5.37
C ALA A 167 17.35 -25.93 6.46
N ALA A 168 17.16 -25.56 7.73
CA ALA A 168 17.75 -26.28 8.85
C ALA A 168 17.14 -27.67 9.06
N SER A 169 15.83 -27.80 8.82
CA SER A 169 15.06 -29.01 9.14
C SER A 169 14.74 -29.89 7.92
N PHE A 170 14.95 -29.40 6.70
CA PHE A 170 14.49 -30.05 5.46
C PHE A 170 14.98 -31.50 5.32
N GLU A 171 16.28 -31.74 5.47
CA GLU A 171 16.82 -33.10 5.33
C GLU A 171 16.33 -34.04 6.43
N GLU A 172 16.10 -33.51 7.64
CA GLU A 172 15.51 -34.29 8.73
C GLU A 172 14.06 -34.68 8.44
N TRP A 173 13.27 -33.78 7.85
CA TRP A 173 11.91 -34.10 7.41
C TRP A 173 11.89 -35.17 6.31
N ILE A 174 12.76 -35.05 5.30
CA ILE A 174 12.89 -36.06 4.24
C ILE A 174 13.31 -37.41 4.83
N ARG A 175 14.31 -37.41 5.73
CA ARG A 175 14.74 -38.62 6.45
C ARG A 175 13.59 -39.23 7.25
N ARG A 176 12.83 -38.43 8.01
CA ARG A 176 11.65 -38.89 8.75
C ARG A 176 10.62 -39.55 7.84
N LEU A 177 10.34 -38.96 6.67
CA LEU A 177 9.42 -39.54 5.69
C LEU A 177 9.92 -40.87 5.10
N SER A 178 11.24 -41.04 4.94
CA SER A 178 11.83 -42.31 4.49
C SER A 178 11.76 -43.42 5.53
N LEU A 179 11.67 -43.07 6.82
CA LEU A 179 11.59 -44.04 7.92
C LEU A 179 10.17 -44.50 8.22
N ILE A 180 9.15 -43.76 7.78
CA ILE A 180 7.76 -44.12 8.00
C ILE A 180 7.35 -45.13 6.93
N GLU A 181 7.24 -46.38 7.36
CA GLU A 181 6.71 -47.46 6.52
C GLU A 181 5.23 -47.23 6.22
N LEU A 182 4.83 -47.52 4.99
CA LEU A 182 3.43 -47.51 4.61
C LEU A 182 2.71 -48.71 5.20
N HIS A 183 1.46 -48.50 5.60
CA HIS A 183 0.56 -49.60 5.95
C HIS A 183 0.57 -50.69 4.84
N PRO A 184 0.60 -51.99 5.19
CA PRO A 184 0.75 -53.07 4.22
C PRO A 184 -0.27 -53.05 3.07
N SER A 185 -1.52 -52.63 3.32
CA SER A 185 -2.53 -52.51 2.27
C SER A 185 -2.25 -51.39 1.27
N LEU A 186 -1.54 -50.33 1.68
CA LEU A 186 -1.10 -49.23 0.83
C LEU A 186 0.23 -49.56 0.11
N SER A 187 1.08 -50.41 0.67
CA SER A 187 2.37 -50.79 0.08
C SER A 187 2.24 -51.61 -1.24
N LYS A 188 1.13 -52.34 -1.39
CA LYS A 188 0.89 -53.23 -2.55
C LYS A 188 0.84 -52.50 -3.90
N PHE A 189 0.52 -51.20 -3.89
CA PHE A 189 0.37 -50.44 -5.11
C PHE A 189 1.70 -49.77 -5.49
N ARG A 190 2.30 -50.18 -6.61
CA ARG A 190 3.57 -49.65 -7.18
C ARG A 190 4.87 -49.96 -6.42
N GLY A 191 4.85 -50.88 -5.45
CA GLY A 191 6.07 -51.29 -4.74
C GLY A 191 6.67 -50.22 -3.83
N SER A 192 5.92 -49.15 -3.55
CA SER A 192 6.27 -48.15 -2.55
C SER A 192 6.23 -48.77 -1.16
N GLN A 193 7.32 -48.67 -0.40
CA GLN A 193 7.43 -49.20 0.96
C GLN A 193 7.29 -48.10 2.01
N THR A 194 7.70 -46.88 1.70
CA THR A 194 7.77 -45.76 2.63
C THR A 194 6.84 -44.62 2.23
N LEU A 195 6.53 -43.73 3.17
CA LEU A 195 5.73 -42.53 2.90
C LEU A 195 6.43 -41.62 1.89
N LEU A 196 7.77 -41.55 1.94
CA LEU A 196 8.57 -40.83 0.96
C LEU A 196 8.40 -41.39 -0.46
N ASP A 197 8.30 -42.71 -0.65
CA ASP A 197 8.11 -43.32 -1.99
C ASP A 197 6.80 -42.90 -2.68
N ARG A 198 5.81 -42.46 -1.88
CA ARG A 198 4.53 -41.93 -2.38
C ARG A 198 4.60 -40.45 -2.72
N LEU A 199 5.55 -39.75 -2.13
CA LEU A 199 5.80 -38.35 -2.37
C LEU A 199 6.86 -38.23 -3.46
N SER A 200 6.80 -37.17 -4.26
CA SER A 200 7.85 -36.94 -5.24
C SER A 200 9.07 -36.34 -4.52
N GLU A 201 9.99 -37.18 -4.02
CA GLU A 201 11.22 -36.69 -3.37
C GLU A 201 11.99 -35.74 -4.30
N GLY A 202 12.17 -36.12 -5.56
CA GLY A 202 12.78 -35.26 -6.58
C GLY A 202 12.03 -33.94 -6.75
N GLY A 203 10.70 -33.97 -6.70
CA GLY A 203 9.85 -32.78 -6.69
C GLY A 203 10.13 -31.87 -5.50
N MET A 204 10.15 -32.40 -4.28
CA MET A 204 10.41 -31.65 -3.05
C MET A 204 11.83 -31.06 -3.04
N ARG A 205 12.85 -31.85 -3.41
CA ARG A 205 14.24 -31.39 -3.50
C ARG A 205 14.41 -30.30 -4.57
N SER A 206 13.77 -30.45 -5.73
CA SER A 206 13.80 -29.43 -6.78
C SER A 206 13.10 -28.13 -6.35
N ALA A 207 12.00 -28.23 -5.60
CA ALA A 207 11.31 -27.08 -5.04
C ALA A 207 12.18 -26.36 -4.00
N PHE A 208 12.81 -27.10 -3.08
CA PHE A 208 13.74 -26.55 -2.11
C PHE A 208 14.95 -25.85 -2.77
N ALA A 209 15.57 -26.48 -3.76
CA ALA A 209 16.69 -25.90 -4.52
C ALA A 209 16.28 -24.61 -5.26
N ARG A 210 15.06 -24.57 -5.84
CA ARG A 210 14.50 -23.35 -6.44
C ARG A 210 14.31 -22.26 -5.40
N SER A 211 13.71 -22.56 -4.24
CA SER A 211 13.54 -21.59 -3.15
C SER A 211 14.88 -21.07 -2.63
N GLN A 212 15.93 -21.89 -2.61
CA GLN A 212 17.28 -21.46 -2.24
C GLN A 212 17.87 -20.47 -3.27
N SER A 213 17.74 -20.76 -4.56
CA SER A 213 18.16 -19.84 -5.62
C SER A 213 17.37 -18.52 -5.56
N ASP A 214 16.06 -18.61 -5.34
CA ASP A 214 15.18 -17.45 -5.26
C ASP A 214 15.50 -16.59 -4.03
N ARG A 215 15.86 -17.19 -2.89
CA ARG A 215 16.34 -16.45 -1.71
C ARG A 215 17.53 -15.56 -2.04
N VAL A 216 18.53 -16.09 -2.76
CA VAL A 216 19.72 -15.30 -3.14
C VAL A 216 19.32 -14.12 -4.03
N LYS A 217 18.45 -14.35 -5.02
CA LYS A 217 17.94 -13.28 -5.90
C LYS A 217 17.17 -12.21 -5.14
N VAL A 218 16.25 -12.61 -4.26
CA VAL A 218 15.45 -11.67 -3.46
C VAL A 218 16.35 -10.90 -2.48
N SER A 219 17.36 -11.54 -1.90
CA SER A 219 18.35 -10.88 -1.05
C SER A 219 19.15 -9.82 -1.81
N GLU A 220 19.57 -10.12 -3.03
CA GLU A 220 20.30 -9.17 -3.88
C GLU A 220 19.41 -8.00 -4.31
N LEU A 221 18.16 -8.28 -4.69
CA LEU A 221 17.16 -7.23 -4.97
C LEU A 221 16.97 -6.32 -3.76
N MET A 222 16.89 -6.90 -2.57
CA MET A 222 16.69 -6.13 -1.33
C MET A 222 17.91 -5.26 -1.00
N LYS A 223 19.11 -5.79 -1.17
CA LYS A 223 20.36 -5.04 -1.01
C LYS A 223 20.41 -3.83 -1.96
N ASN A 224 20.08 -4.04 -3.23
CA ASN A 224 20.05 -2.97 -4.23
C ASN A 224 19.01 -1.90 -3.89
N LEU A 225 17.83 -2.31 -3.41
CA LEU A 225 16.79 -1.38 -2.97
C LEU A 225 17.24 -0.51 -1.78
N LEU A 226 17.91 -1.11 -0.79
CA LEU A 226 18.41 -0.38 0.37
C LEU A 226 19.52 0.61 -0.01
N ALA A 227 20.39 0.24 -0.95
CA ALA A 227 21.40 1.15 -1.50
C ALA A 227 20.76 2.33 -2.26
N ASP A 228 19.76 2.06 -3.10
CA ASP A 228 19.00 3.08 -3.82
C ASP A 228 18.28 4.03 -2.85
N ARG A 229 17.71 3.48 -1.77
CA ARG A 229 17.07 4.25 -0.70
C ARG A 229 18.07 5.19 -0.04
N GLU A 230 19.24 4.70 0.35
CA GLU A 230 20.27 5.51 0.99
C GLU A 230 20.71 6.66 0.07
N CYS A 231 20.96 6.37 -1.21
CA CYS A 231 21.33 7.39 -2.20
C CYS A 231 20.25 8.48 -2.34
N ILE A 232 18.98 8.11 -2.49
CA ILE A 232 17.87 9.08 -2.56
C ILE A 232 17.78 9.90 -1.27
N GLN A 233 17.92 9.27 -0.10
CA GLN A 233 17.86 9.97 1.18
C GLN A 233 19.01 10.96 1.34
N THR A 234 20.22 10.61 0.90
CA THR A 234 21.36 11.52 0.89
C THR A 234 21.11 12.71 -0.02
N ASP A 235 20.59 12.50 -1.23
CA ASP A 235 20.31 13.56 -2.18
C ASP A 235 19.20 14.50 -1.68
N CYS A 236 18.12 13.95 -1.10
CA CYS A 236 17.10 14.74 -0.41
C CYS A 236 17.71 15.59 0.72
N LYS A 237 18.58 15.00 1.56
CA LYS A 237 19.21 15.72 2.68
C LYS A 237 20.10 16.86 2.18
N LYS A 238 20.88 16.64 1.11
CA LYS A 238 21.70 17.68 0.48
C LYS A 238 20.84 18.82 -0.05
N GLU A 239 19.75 18.50 -0.76
CA GLU A 239 18.84 19.51 -1.31
C GLU A 239 18.15 20.31 -0.21
N MET A 240 17.67 19.64 0.84
CA MET A 240 17.07 20.28 2.01
C MET A 240 18.05 21.18 2.76
N ALA A 241 19.29 20.71 2.97
CA ALA A 241 20.33 21.48 3.64
C ALA A 241 20.69 22.72 2.83
N PHE A 242 20.79 22.60 1.51
CA PHE A 242 21.06 23.72 0.61
C PHE A 242 19.96 24.80 0.68
N ILE A 243 18.69 24.40 0.67
CA ILE A 243 17.55 25.32 0.79
C ILE A 243 17.51 25.96 2.20
N SER A 244 17.85 25.20 3.25
CA SER A 244 17.85 25.69 4.62
C SER A 244 19.01 26.66 4.91
N ASP A 245 20.21 26.37 4.42
CA ASP A 245 21.38 27.25 4.54
C ASP A 245 21.12 28.58 3.82
N MET A 246 20.42 28.52 2.69
CA MET A 246 19.97 29.72 2.00
C MET A 246 19.05 30.58 2.86
N LYS A 247 18.16 30.00 3.68
CA LYS A 247 17.33 30.78 4.61
C LYS A 247 18.19 31.58 5.58
N GLY A 248 19.26 30.98 6.11
CA GLY A 248 20.23 31.67 6.98
C GLY A 248 20.98 32.79 6.24
N ASN A 249 21.34 32.58 4.98
CA ASN A 249 22.00 33.59 4.14
C ASN A 249 21.05 34.67 3.58
N LEU A 250 19.74 34.40 3.52
CA LEU A 250 18.69 35.37 3.19
C LEU A 250 18.32 36.22 4.41
N GLU A 251 18.43 35.67 5.62
CA GLU A 251 18.27 36.39 6.88
C GLU A 251 19.52 37.24 7.23
N CYS A 252 20.71 36.90 6.69
CA CYS A 252 21.95 37.66 6.83
C CYS A 252 22.36 38.35 5.52
N ASP A 253 21.95 39.59 5.36
CA ASP A 253 22.69 40.67 4.68
C ASP A 253 23.31 40.49 3.27
N ASN A 254 23.16 39.38 2.54
CA ASN A 254 23.98 39.19 1.33
C ASN A 254 23.30 38.88 -0.01
N VAL A 255 22.04 38.41 -0.11
CA VAL A 255 21.30 38.43 -1.42
C VAL A 255 19.81 38.23 -1.16
N PRO A 256 18.83 38.83 -1.87
CA PRO A 256 18.67 40.17 -2.41
C PRO A 256 18.00 41.14 -1.41
N HIS A 257 17.64 40.71 -0.19
CA HIS A 257 16.89 41.56 0.74
C HIS A 257 17.71 42.70 1.33
N SER A 258 19.00 42.49 1.57
CA SER A 258 19.93 43.53 2.01
C SER A 258 20.36 44.46 0.89
N PHE A 259 20.43 43.95 -0.33
CA PHE A 259 20.71 44.74 -1.52
C PHE A 259 19.50 45.60 -1.85
N ILE A 260 18.29 45.05 -1.79
CA ILE A 260 17.05 45.78 -2.00
C ILE A 260 16.74 46.71 -0.81
N ASN A 261 17.06 46.33 0.44
CA ASN A 261 17.02 47.27 1.57
C ASN A 261 18.09 48.34 1.45
N ASN A 262 19.30 48.04 0.98
CA ASN A 262 20.31 49.08 0.71
C ASN A 262 19.90 49.98 -0.45
N LEU A 263 19.30 49.44 -1.52
CA LEU A 263 18.77 50.22 -2.63
C LEU A 263 17.61 51.09 -2.17
N TYR A 264 16.72 50.53 -1.34
CA TYR A 264 15.62 51.25 -0.73
C TYR A 264 16.14 52.34 0.22
N LEU A 265 17.11 52.04 1.09
CA LEU A 265 17.75 53.01 1.99
C LEU A 265 18.53 54.08 1.21
N GLN A 266 19.20 53.75 0.10
CA GLN A 266 19.92 54.69 -0.76
C GLN A 266 18.98 55.58 -1.58
N LEU A 267 17.84 55.04 -2.02
CA LEU A 267 16.79 55.82 -2.69
C LEU A 267 16.05 56.72 -1.68
N SER A 268 15.68 56.20 -0.51
CA SER A 268 14.99 56.97 0.56
C SER A 268 15.88 58.02 1.23
N SER A 269 17.20 57.80 1.35
CA SER A 269 18.14 58.82 1.88
C SER A 269 18.41 59.95 0.88
N ARG A 270 18.28 59.69 -0.43
CA ARG A 270 18.40 60.71 -1.49
C ARG A 270 17.11 61.50 -1.72
N GLU A 271 15.95 60.98 -1.34
CA GLU A 271 14.71 61.79 -1.28
C GLU A 271 14.80 62.91 -0.24
N SER A 272 15.64 62.76 0.80
CA SER A 272 15.86 63.78 1.84
C SER A 272 16.97 64.79 1.53
N GLU A 273 17.85 64.53 0.56
CA GLU A 273 18.95 65.43 0.18
C GLU A 273 18.95 65.60 -1.36
N VAL A 274 18.50 66.75 -1.88
CA VAL A 274 18.92 67.42 -3.16
C VAL A 274 17.79 68.30 -3.71
N GLU A 275 17.84 69.59 -3.37
CA GLU A 275 17.31 70.71 -4.17
C GLU A 275 18.48 71.37 -4.96
N VAL A 276 19.26 70.65 -5.79
CA VAL A 276 20.20 71.32 -6.72
C VAL A 276 20.40 70.53 -8.03
N ASP A 277 20.10 71.22 -9.12
CA ASP A 277 20.45 71.10 -10.55
C ASP A 277 21.61 70.17 -11.03
N SER A 278 21.41 68.85 -11.03
CA SER A 278 22.10 67.97 -12.00
C SER A 278 21.19 66.83 -12.50
N ASP A 279 20.24 67.17 -13.38
CA ASP A 279 19.32 66.21 -14.03
C ASP A 279 20.04 65.05 -14.75
N ILE A 280 21.33 65.18 -15.07
CA ILE A 280 22.14 64.16 -15.77
C ILE A 280 22.63 63.06 -14.81
N GLU A 281 23.13 63.39 -13.60
CA GLU A 281 23.63 62.39 -12.64
C GLU A 281 22.54 61.47 -12.09
N LYS A 282 21.30 61.97 -11.97
CA LYS A 282 20.13 61.19 -11.53
C LYS A 282 19.76 60.09 -12.54
N THR A 283 19.95 60.33 -13.83
CA THR A 283 19.62 59.34 -14.89
C THR A 283 20.63 58.20 -14.95
N GLU A 284 21.92 58.48 -14.75
CA GLU A 284 22.97 57.48 -14.78
C GLU A 284 22.87 56.51 -13.58
N THR A 285 22.53 57.03 -12.39
CA THR A 285 22.32 56.21 -11.20
C THR A 285 21.06 55.33 -11.24
N ALA A 286 19.99 55.79 -11.88
CA ALA A 286 18.78 54.98 -12.11
C ALA A 286 19.03 53.83 -13.10
N SER A 287 19.80 54.08 -14.18
CA SER A 287 20.18 53.04 -15.15
C SER A 287 21.04 51.94 -14.51
N VAL A 288 22.01 52.33 -13.69
CA VAL A 288 22.84 51.38 -12.93
C VAL A 288 21.96 50.52 -12.02
N SER A 289 21.08 51.14 -11.24
CA SER A 289 20.14 50.43 -10.36
C SER A 289 19.25 49.43 -11.10
N LEU A 290 18.71 49.79 -12.27
CA LEU A 290 17.88 48.92 -13.08
C LEU A 290 18.65 47.68 -13.57
N SER A 291 19.89 47.87 -14.05
CA SER A 291 20.74 46.78 -14.51
C SER A 291 21.06 45.76 -13.41
N TYR A 292 21.23 46.21 -12.17
CA TYR A 292 21.40 45.33 -11.02
C TYR A 292 20.12 44.56 -10.67
N VAL A 293 18.96 45.21 -10.76
CA VAL A 293 17.66 44.57 -10.53
C VAL A 293 17.39 43.47 -11.57
N GLU A 294 17.66 43.75 -12.85
CA GLU A 294 17.54 42.77 -13.93
C GLU A 294 18.46 41.56 -13.70
N LYS A 295 19.72 41.82 -13.33
CA LYS A 295 20.68 40.76 -13.01
C LYS A 295 20.23 39.92 -11.82
N SER A 296 19.81 40.56 -10.73
CA SER A 296 19.30 39.88 -9.53
C SER A 296 18.07 39.01 -9.83
N GLN A 297 17.15 39.52 -10.66
CA GLN A 297 15.98 38.76 -11.12
C GLN A 297 16.39 37.55 -11.97
N ALA A 298 17.37 37.70 -12.87
CA ALA A 298 17.88 36.60 -13.68
C ALA A 298 18.56 35.53 -12.80
N ASP A 299 19.39 35.94 -11.84
CA ASP A 299 20.07 35.04 -10.91
C ASP A 299 19.07 34.26 -10.05
N MET A 300 18.03 34.93 -9.55
CA MET A 300 16.96 34.29 -8.79
C MET A 300 16.14 33.31 -9.65
N LEU A 301 15.79 33.69 -10.88
CA LEU A 301 15.06 32.81 -11.77
C LEU A 301 15.88 31.55 -12.09
N PHE A 302 17.16 31.72 -12.41
CA PHE A 302 18.08 30.62 -12.65
C PHE A 302 18.19 29.70 -11.42
N PHE A 303 18.30 30.30 -10.23
CA PHE A 303 18.30 29.57 -8.97
C PHE A 303 17.03 28.74 -8.78
N VAL A 304 15.86 29.36 -8.89
CA VAL A 304 14.56 28.70 -8.71
C VAL A 304 14.41 27.54 -9.69
N GLN A 305 14.75 27.76 -10.95
CA GLN A 305 14.72 26.71 -11.97
C GLN A 305 15.65 25.55 -11.63
N THR A 306 16.87 25.84 -11.19
CA THR A 306 17.86 24.81 -10.84
C THR A 306 17.39 23.97 -9.65
N ARG A 307 16.84 24.62 -8.61
CA ARG A 307 16.35 23.94 -7.40
C ARG A 307 15.11 23.11 -7.68
N LEU A 308 14.13 23.67 -8.37
CA LEU A 308 12.92 22.94 -8.75
C LEU A 308 13.24 21.76 -9.68
N ALA A 309 14.22 21.89 -10.58
CA ALA A 309 14.69 20.79 -11.41
C ALA A 309 15.32 19.67 -10.56
N SER A 310 16.18 20.02 -9.59
CA SER A 310 16.77 19.06 -8.64
C SER A 310 15.70 18.32 -7.84
N ILE A 311 14.75 19.05 -7.25
CA ILE A 311 13.62 18.46 -6.50
C ILE A 311 12.81 17.52 -7.41
N SER A 312 12.50 17.95 -8.63
CA SER A 312 11.73 17.16 -9.58
C SER A 312 12.43 15.85 -9.97
N ASP A 313 13.76 15.88 -10.16
CA ASP A 313 14.55 14.67 -10.44
C ASP A 313 14.46 13.68 -9.27
N ILE A 314 14.67 14.16 -8.03
CA ILE A 314 14.61 13.33 -6.83
C ILE A 314 13.21 12.74 -6.64
N GLN A 315 12.15 13.56 -6.79
CA GLN A 315 10.77 13.09 -6.72
C GLN A 315 10.47 12.02 -7.79
N THR A 316 11.01 12.17 -9.00
CA THR A 316 10.86 11.18 -10.07
C THR A 316 11.55 9.86 -9.72
N ARG A 317 12.76 9.92 -9.14
CA ARG A 317 13.47 8.73 -8.63
C ARG A 317 12.70 8.05 -7.51
N ILE A 318 12.14 8.80 -6.56
CA ILE A 318 11.27 8.27 -5.50
C ILE A 318 10.07 7.54 -6.12
N ARG A 319 9.35 8.17 -7.06
CA ARG A 319 8.20 7.56 -7.75
C ARG A 319 8.58 6.25 -8.44
N LEU A 320 9.72 6.21 -9.12
CA LEU A 320 10.21 4.99 -9.78
C LEU A 320 10.48 3.87 -8.76
N GLN A 321 11.13 4.20 -7.64
CA GLN A 321 11.43 3.23 -6.59
C GLN A 321 10.16 2.76 -5.86
N MET A 322 9.17 3.62 -5.67
CA MET A 322 7.88 3.22 -5.10
C MET A 322 7.15 2.18 -5.96
N ARG A 323 7.25 2.27 -7.29
CA ARG A 323 6.70 1.23 -8.19
C ARG A 323 7.46 -0.09 -8.03
N ARG A 324 8.79 -0.03 -7.94
CA ARG A 324 9.64 -1.21 -7.70
C ARG A 324 9.35 -1.86 -6.35
N LEU A 325 9.16 -1.08 -5.28
CA LEU A 325 8.76 -1.57 -3.95
C LEU A 325 7.50 -2.43 -4.01
N SER A 326 6.47 -1.98 -4.74
CA SER A 326 5.22 -2.75 -4.89
C SER A 326 5.48 -4.10 -5.57
N ALA A 327 6.24 -4.10 -6.67
CA ALA A 327 6.59 -5.32 -7.40
C ALA A 327 7.45 -6.26 -6.55
N TYR A 328 8.42 -5.73 -5.79
CA TYR A 328 9.25 -6.52 -4.90
C TYR A 328 8.45 -7.11 -3.74
N GLY A 329 7.48 -6.37 -3.19
CA GLY A 329 6.55 -6.90 -2.19
C GLY A 329 5.73 -8.09 -2.71
N GLU A 330 5.27 -8.05 -3.95
CA GLU A 330 4.58 -9.18 -4.57
C GLU A 330 5.49 -10.40 -4.72
N VAL A 331 6.73 -10.18 -5.16
CA VAL A 331 7.73 -11.26 -5.27
C VAL A 331 8.02 -11.86 -3.90
N VAL A 332 8.28 -11.05 -2.86
CA VAL A 332 8.56 -11.54 -1.50
C VAL A 332 7.37 -12.34 -0.96
N ARG A 333 6.14 -11.85 -1.12
CA ARG A 333 4.93 -12.57 -0.68
C ARG A 333 4.74 -13.89 -1.43
N SER A 334 4.91 -13.89 -2.75
CA SER A 334 4.84 -15.12 -3.55
C SER A 334 5.90 -16.14 -3.12
N LYS A 335 7.15 -15.71 -2.92
CA LYS A 335 8.22 -16.61 -2.46
C LYS A 335 8.08 -17.07 -1.03
N THR A 336 7.44 -16.27 -0.19
CA THR A 336 7.05 -16.70 1.16
C THR A 336 6.02 -17.83 1.09
N ALA A 337 5.01 -17.72 0.23
CA ALA A 337 4.04 -18.79 0.03
C ALA A 337 4.72 -20.09 -0.46
N ASP A 338 5.64 -19.99 -1.44
CA ASP A 338 6.41 -21.14 -1.94
C ASP A 338 7.21 -21.84 -0.81
N VAL A 339 7.80 -21.07 0.12
CA VAL A 339 8.53 -21.63 1.27
C VAL A 339 7.58 -22.25 2.30
N LEU A 340 6.42 -21.64 2.55
CA LEU A 340 5.41 -22.20 3.45
C LEU A 340 4.81 -23.52 2.92
N GLU A 341 4.72 -23.69 1.60
CA GLU A 341 4.36 -24.98 1.00
C GLU A 341 5.39 -26.07 1.33
N LEU A 342 6.69 -25.74 1.35
CA LEU A 342 7.74 -26.68 1.78
C LEU A 342 7.65 -27.01 3.27
N HIS A 343 7.21 -26.06 4.10
CA HIS A 343 6.99 -26.29 5.52
C HIS A 343 5.88 -27.32 5.78
N ARG A 344 4.94 -27.52 4.84
CA ARG A 344 3.91 -28.58 4.96
C ARG A 344 4.50 -29.99 5.02
N ILE A 345 5.71 -30.20 4.48
CA ILE A 345 6.40 -31.49 4.52
C ILE A 345 6.55 -31.99 5.96
N GLU A 346 6.78 -31.08 6.91
CA GLU A 346 6.88 -31.39 8.34
C GLU A 346 5.62 -32.10 8.88
N ARG A 347 4.44 -31.71 8.38
CA ARG A 347 3.11 -32.16 8.88
C ARG A 347 2.56 -33.38 8.15
N ILE A 348 3.21 -33.83 7.08
CA ILE A 348 2.77 -34.99 6.30
C ILE A 348 2.69 -36.27 7.16
N PRO A 349 3.67 -36.58 8.05
CA PRO A 349 3.58 -37.72 8.95
C PRO A 349 2.31 -37.74 9.81
N GLU A 350 2.00 -36.62 10.48
CA GLU A 350 0.83 -36.51 11.37
C GLU A 350 -0.46 -36.64 10.56
N ALA A 351 -0.53 -35.97 9.40
CA ALA A 351 -1.68 -36.06 8.49
C ALA A 351 -1.88 -37.49 7.96
N TYR A 352 -0.79 -38.22 7.68
CA TYR A 352 -0.84 -39.60 7.24
C TYR A 352 -1.46 -40.51 8.33
N PHE A 353 -0.97 -40.44 9.57
CA PHE A 353 -1.52 -41.26 10.65
C PHE A 353 -2.96 -40.89 10.99
N ALA A 354 -3.30 -39.61 11.01
CA ALA A 354 -4.69 -39.17 11.20
C ALA A 354 -5.61 -39.71 10.10
N GLY A 355 -5.15 -39.69 8.84
CA GLY A 355 -5.86 -40.26 7.71
C GLY A 355 -6.08 -41.77 7.84
N LEU A 356 -5.09 -42.52 8.32
CA LEU A 356 -5.23 -43.96 8.59
C LEU A 356 -6.29 -44.22 9.67
N THR A 357 -6.24 -43.49 10.80
CA THR A 357 -7.22 -43.62 11.88
C THR A 357 -8.64 -43.34 11.39
N GLU A 358 -8.81 -42.30 10.58
CA GLU A 358 -10.11 -41.95 9.99
C GLU A 358 -10.65 -43.06 9.08
N VAL A 359 -9.79 -43.72 8.30
CA VAL A 359 -10.19 -44.88 7.47
C VAL A 359 -10.73 -46.02 8.34
N VAL A 360 -10.07 -46.32 9.46
CA VAL A 360 -10.54 -47.36 10.40
C VAL A 360 -11.88 -46.97 11.03
N CYS A 361 -12.02 -45.72 11.48
CA CYS A 361 -13.27 -45.20 12.05
C CYS A 361 -14.43 -45.35 11.06
N ARG A 362 -14.22 -44.97 9.79
CA ARG A 362 -15.25 -45.11 8.75
C ARG A 362 -15.63 -46.56 8.49
N ARG A 363 -14.66 -47.46 8.37
CA ARG A 363 -14.95 -48.90 8.18
C ARG A 363 -15.70 -49.50 9.37
N ARG A 364 -15.37 -49.08 10.59
CA ARG A 364 -16.08 -49.52 11.79
C ARG A 364 -17.51 -48.99 11.83
N TYR A 365 -17.71 -47.73 11.45
CA TYR A 365 -19.04 -47.16 11.29
C TYR A 365 -19.83 -47.94 10.25
N ASP A 366 -19.23 -48.26 9.09
CA ASP A 366 -19.88 -49.04 8.04
C ASP A 366 -20.29 -50.43 8.53
N SER A 367 -19.42 -51.13 9.26
CA SER A 367 -19.74 -52.41 9.89
C SER A 367 -20.88 -52.29 10.89
N TRP A 368 -20.86 -51.27 11.75
CA TRP A 368 -21.92 -51.04 12.74
C TRP A 368 -23.27 -50.76 12.07
N VAL A 369 -23.28 -49.96 11.01
CA VAL A 369 -24.46 -49.67 10.21
C VAL A 369 -24.97 -50.93 9.50
N ALA A 370 -24.08 -51.76 8.95
CA ALA A 370 -24.44 -53.03 8.32
C ALA A 370 -25.09 -53.98 9.33
N ASP A 371 -24.49 -54.15 10.51
CA ASP A 371 -25.05 -54.96 11.60
C ASP A 371 -26.44 -54.46 12.01
N ARG A 372 -26.61 -53.13 12.12
CA ARG A 372 -27.89 -52.56 12.51
C ARG A 372 -28.96 -52.73 11.43
N THR A 373 -28.56 -52.64 10.16
CA THR A 373 -29.45 -52.89 9.02
C THR A 373 -29.89 -54.35 8.99
N GLN A 374 -28.98 -55.29 9.28
CA GLN A 374 -29.31 -56.70 9.40
C GLN A 374 -30.29 -56.96 10.56
N GLN A 375 -30.05 -56.37 11.74
CA GLN A 375 -30.97 -56.49 12.88
C GLN A 375 -32.38 -55.97 12.55
N LEU A 376 -32.49 -54.87 11.81
CA LEU A 376 -33.79 -54.35 11.37
C LEU A 376 -34.48 -55.31 10.39
N GLU A 377 -33.72 -55.93 9.50
CA GLU A 377 -34.24 -56.93 8.56
C GLU A 377 -34.69 -58.21 9.29
N ASP A 378 -33.97 -58.65 10.32
CA ASP A 378 -34.35 -59.78 11.17
C ASP A 378 -35.68 -59.51 11.91
N VAL A 379 -35.83 -58.32 12.49
CA VAL A 379 -37.10 -57.88 13.11
C VAL A 379 -38.24 -57.86 12.08
N ARG A 380 -37.96 -57.38 10.86
CA ARG A 380 -38.93 -57.36 9.76
C ARG A 380 -39.36 -58.77 9.36
N THR A 381 -38.41 -59.69 9.18
CA THR A 381 -38.72 -61.09 8.80
C THR A 381 -39.52 -61.80 9.89
N GLY A 382 -39.19 -61.57 11.17
CA GLY A 382 -39.97 -62.04 12.31
C GLY A 382 -41.41 -61.51 12.29
N GLU A 383 -41.61 -60.22 12.00
CA GLU A 383 -42.95 -59.63 11.87
C GLU A 383 -43.74 -60.20 10.68
N VAL A 384 -43.11 -60.37 9.51
CA VAL A 384 -43.72 -61.01 8.34
C VAL A 384 -44.18 -62.42 8.69
N GLN A 385 -43.34 -63.19 9.39
CA GLN A 385 -43.69 -64.54 9.82
C GLN A 385 -44.85 -64.53 10.82
N ARG A 386 -44.84 -63.63 11.81
CA ARG A 386 -45.96 -63.46 12.75
C ARG A 386 -47.27 -63.12 12.04
N ARG A 387 -47.26 -62.18 11.10
CA ARG A 387 -48.45 -61.82 10.29
C ARG A 387 -48.93 -62.99 9.44
N SER A 388 -48.00 -63.76 8.85
CA SER A 388 -48.34 -64.96 8.08
C SER A 388 -49.04 -66.02 8.94
N VAL A 389 -48.48 -66.33 10.12
CA VAL A 389 -49.08 -67.28 11.07
C VAL A 389 -50.44 -66.80 11.56
N PHE A 390 -50.56 -65.50 11.88
CA PHE A 390 -51.83 -64.89 12.25
C PHE A 390 -52.87 -65.05 11.15
N TRP A 391 -52.51 -64.75 9.90
CA TRP A 391 -53.41 -64.87 8.75
C TRP A 391 -53.84 -66.31 8.48
N GLN A 392 -52.91 -67.27 8.57
CA GLN A 392 -53.21 -68.70 8.44
C GLN A 392 -54.20 -69.18 9.50
N ARG A 393 -54.04 -68.71 10.75
CA ARG A 393 -54.84 -69.18 11.89
C ARG A 393 -56.20 -68.49 11.99
N TYR A 394 -56.24 -67.17 11.81
CA TYR A 394 -57.39 -66.33 12.09
C TYR A 394 -57.95 -65.61 10.85
N GLY A 395 -57.14 -65.38 9.81
CA GLY A 395 -57.50 -64.57 8.64
C GLY A 395 -58.74 -65.08 7.91
N LYS A 396 -58.92 -66.42 7.82
CA LYS A 396 -60.11 -67.03 7.20
C LYS A 396 -61.45 -66.68 7.87
N TYR A 397 -61.43 -66.13 9.08
CA TYR A 397 -62.62 -65.72 9.82
C TYR A 397 -62.82 -64.19 9.82
N LEU A 398 -61.90 -63.41 9.23
CA LEU A 398 -61.96 -61.96 9.20
C LEU A 398 -62.29 -61.46 7.79
N PRO A 399 -63.43 -60.77 7.57
CA PRO A 399 -63.68 -60.05 6.33
C PRO A 399 -62.65 -58.94 6.13
N GLU A 400 -62.10 -58.82 4.91
CA GLU A 400 -61.03 -57.87 4.56
C GLU A 400 -61.40 -56.40 4.80
N GLU A 401 -62.69 -56.10 4.82
CA GLU A 401 -63.24 -54.74 4.93
C GLU A 401 -63.20 -54.17 6.36
N ILE A 402 -63.09 -55.03 7.38
CA ILE A 402 -63.22 -54.60 8.79
C ILE A 402 -61.96 -53.87 9.28
N ILE A 403 -60.76 -54.30 8.87
CA ILE A 403 -59.49 -53.70 9.30
C ILE A 403 -58.59 -53.49 8.07
N LYS A 404 -58.61 -52.26 7.52
CA LYS A 404 -57.78 -51.90 6.37
C LYS A 404 -56.29 -51.95 6.71
N GLY A 405 -55.49 -52.53 5.81
CA GLY A 405 -54.04 -52.58 5.92
C GLY A 405 -53.50 -53.70 6.80
N LEU A 406 -54.35 -54.60 7.30
CA LEU A 406 -53.93 -55.77 8.09
C LEU A 406 -53.12 -56.78 7.25
N ASP A 407 -53.35 -56.79 5.94
CA ASP A 407 -52.68 -57.59 4.91
C ASP A 407 -51.36 -56.98 4.42
N GLN A 408 -51.14 -55.68 4.66
CA GLN A 408 -49.93 -55.00 4.21
C GLN A 408 -48.70 -55.59 4.89
N GLN A 409 -47.68 -55.93 4.11
CA GLN A 409 -46.40 -56.34 4.67
C GLN A 409 -45.60 -55.12 5.18
N PRO A 410 -44.81 -55.27 6.25
CA PRO A 410 -43.89 -54.21 6.67
C PRO A 410 -42.93 -53.86 5.53
N SER A 411 -42.73 -52.55 5.31
CA SER A 411 -41.86 -52.02 4.26
C SER A 411 -40.41 -52.49 4.45
N LYS A 412 -39.71 -52.81 3.36
CA LYS A 412 -38.26 -53.09 3.40
C LYS A 412 -37.51 -51.80 3.78
N SER A 413 -36.53 -51.90 4.66
CA SER A 413 -35.59 -50.81 4.91
C SER A 413 -34.80 -50.53 3.62
N LYS A 414 -35.00 -49.35 3.03
CA LYS A 414 -34.19 -48.89 1.89
C LYS A 414 -32.96 -48.16 2.43
N TYR A 415 -32.04 -48.92 3.02
CA TYR A 415 -30.74 -48.38 3.36
C TYR A 415 -29.76 -48.75 2.25
N SER A 416 -29.50 -47.80 1.35
CA SER A 416 -28.51 -47.96 0.28
C SER A 416 -27.23 -47.24 0.71
N MET A 417 -26.25 -48.00 1.20
CA MET A 417 -24.85 -47.54 1.31
C MET A 417 -24.26 -47.55 -0.09
N GLU A 418 -24.77 -46.71 -0.97
CA GLU A 418 -24.30 -46.67 -2.35
C GLU A 418 -22.82 -46.24 -2.38
N GLN A 419 -21.94 -47.22 -2.54
CA GLN A 419 -20.66 -47.25 -3.28
C GLN A 419 -19.57 -46.21 -2.96
N ALA A 420 -19.80 -45.21 -2.13
CA ALA A 420 -18.81 -44.18 -1.82
C ALA A 420 -17.61 -44.72 -1.03
N HIS A 421 -17.78 -45.87 -0.36
CA HIS A 421 -16.80 -46.42 0.58
C HIS A 421 -16.12 -47.71 0.10
N ASP A 422 -16.52 -48.26 -1.06
CA ASP A 422 -15.85 -49.41 -1.70
C ASP A 422 -14.40 -49.10 -2.11
N ASN A 423 -14.04 -47.81 -2.19
CA ASN A 423 -12.68 -47.35 -2.49
C ASN A 423 -11.77 -47.22 -1.25
N LEU A 424 -12.29 -47.45 -0.03
CA LEU A 424 -11.48 -47.39 1.17
C LEU A 424 -10.52 -48.58 1.22
N SER A 425 -9.24 -48.30 1.46
CA SER A 425 -8.22 -49.35 1.60
C SER A 425 -8.57 -50.30 2.75
N ALA A 426 -8.26 -51.59 2.59
CA ALA A 426 -8.43 -52.61 3.61
C ALA A 426 -7.44 -52.39 4.77
N ILE A 427 -7.81 -51.48 5.68
CA ILE A 427 -7.05 -51.10 6.88
C ILE A 427 -8.00 -51.35 8.04
N ASP A 428 -7.83 -52.48 8.72
CA ASP A 428 -8.75 -52.91 9.79
C ASP A 428 -8.12 -52.81 11.19
N VAL A 429 -6.79 -52.64 11.28
CA VAL A 429 -6.07 -52.59 12.56
C VAL A 429 -4.93 -51.59 12.43
N LEU A 430 -4.93 -50.54 13.24
CA LEU A 430 -3.78 -49.64 13.31
C LEU A 430 -2.98 -49.81 14.59
N PHE A 431 -3.62 -49.97 15.74
CA PHE A 431 -2.95 -50.19 17.01
C PHE A 431 -3.92 -50.93 17.95
N ASP A 432 -3.38 -51.78 18.82
CA ASP A 432 -4.12 -52.47 19.90
C ASP A 432 -5.09 -51.52 20.59
N ASP A 433 -6.38 -51.89 20.58
CA ASP A 433 -7.57 -51.54 21.38
C ASP A 433 -7.73 -50.22 22.20
N ALA A 434 -6.72 -49.36 22.36
CA ALA A 434 -6.77 -48.17 23.22
C ALA A 434 -7.75 -47.09 22.73
N PHE A 435 -8.13 -47.11 21.45
CA PHE A 435 -9.14 -46.22 20.86
C PHE A 435 -10.40 -46.96 20.39
N SER A 436 -10.61 -48.19 20.86
CA SER A 436 -11.91 -48.82 20.67
C SER A 436 -12.94 -48.06 21.51
N PRO A 437 -14.07 -47.57 20.96
CA PRO A 437 -15.22 -47.10 21.75
C PRO A 437 -15.90 -48.23 22.55
N ARG A 438 -15.16 -49.28 22.90
CA ARG A 438 -15.62 -50.49 23.59
C ARG A 438 -15.42 -50.43 25.11
N SER A 439 -14.78 -49.41 25.68
CA SER A 439 -14.65 -49.32 27.14
C SER A 439 -15.93 -48.91 27.89
N VAL A 440 -17.08 -48.75 27.20
CA VAL A 440 -18.38 -48.46 27.84
C VAL A 440 -19.35 -49.67 27.80
N GLN A 441 -18.93 -50.83 27.32
CA GLN A 441 -19.78 -52.03 27.33
C GLN A 441 -19.08 -53.22 27.99
N ASN A 442 -19.05 -53.20 29.32
CA ASN A 442 -19.57 -54.28 30.19
C ASN A 442 -18.90 -54.25 31.55
N ASP A 443 -19.59 -53.68 32.53
CA ASP A 443 -19.79 -54.37 33.81
C ASP A 443 -21.22 -54.07 34.28
N ASN A 444 -21.98 -55.13 34.55
CA ASN A 444 -23.35 -55.21 35.07
C ASN A 444 -24.52 -55.29 34.07
N LEU A 445 -24.60 -56.45 33.41
CA LEU A 445 -25.87 -57.01 32.92
C LEU A 445 -26.59 -57.74 34.06
N ALA A 446 -27.32 -56.99 34.89
CA ALA A 446 -28.45 -57.49 35.68
C ALA A 446 -29.35 -56.33 36.16
N SER A 447 -29.97 -55.60 35.23
CA SER A 447 -31.27 -54.90 35.41
C SER A 447 -31.42 -53.87 34.29
N GLY A 448 -32.47 -54.00 33.48
CA GLY A 448 -32.66 -53.20 32.27
C GLY A 448 -32.90 -51.72 32.55
N VAL A 449 -32.20 -50.87 31.81
CA VAL A 449 -32.69 -49.62 31.21
C VAL A 449 -31.91 -49.44 29.91
N LEU A 450 -32.62 -49.12 28.82
CA LEU A 450 -32.04 -48.76 27.53
C LEU A 450 -30.97 -47.66 27.70
N GLY A 451 -29.71 -47.98 27.42
CA GLY A 451 -28.67 -46.96 27.19
C GLY A 451 -29.06 -46.18 25.93
N THR A 452 -29.51 -44.95 26.13
CA THR A 452 -30.05 -44.08 25.08
C THR A 452 -28.91 -43.38 24.34
N HIS A 453 -29.24 -42.88 23.14
CA HIS A 453 -28.48 -41.96 22.29
C HIS A 453 -27.69 -40.85 23.03
N ASN A 454 -28.06 -40.54 24.28
CA ASN A 454 -27.44 -39.54 25.12
C ASN A 454 -25.96 -39.81 25.46
N ASP A 455 -25.49 -41.05 25.53
CA ASP A 455 -24.12 -41.31 26.02
C ASP A 455 -23.04 -40.95 25.00
N VAL A 456 -23.30 -41.19 23.71
CA VAL A 456 -22.43 -40.75 22.60
C VAL A 456 -22.51 -39.24 22.41
N GLU A 457 -23.71 -38.67 22.56
CA GLU A 457 -23.93 -37.23 22.51
C GLU A 457 -23.21 -36.51 23.68
N ASN A 458 -23.21 -37.10 24.87
CA ASN A 458 -22.48 -36.59 26.04
C ASN A 458 -20.96 -36.62 25.85
N LEU A 459 -20.41 -37.67 25.22
CA LEU A 459 -18.97 -37.76 24.90
C LEU A 459 -18.56 -36.73 23.83
N LEU A 460 -19.38 -36.54 22.79
CA LEU A 460 -19.16 -35.49 21.79
C LEU A 460 -19.25 -34.09 22.41
N LEU A 461 -20.24 -33.84 23.27
CA LEU A 461 -20.37 -32.59 23.99
C LEU A 461 -19.21 -32.36 24.97
N GLN A 462 -18.66 -33.41 25.58
CA GLN A 462 -17.48 -33.30 26.43
C GLN A 462 -16.25 -32.90 25.61
N TYR A 463 -16.01 -33.54 24.47
CA TYR A 463 -14.89 -33.19 23.59
C TYR A 463 -15.00 -31.76 23.05
N ILE A 464 -16.21 -31.32 22.67
CA ILE A 464 -16.46 -29.93 22.25
C ILE A 464 -16.14 -28.95 23.39
N ARG A 465 -16.57 -29.24 24.62
CA ARG A 465 -16.29 -28.39 25.80
C ARG A 465 -14.79 -28.32 26.12
N GLU A 466 -14.06 -29.43 25.99
CA GLU A 466 -12.61 -29.47 26.18
C GLU A 466 -11.89 -28.65 25.11
N SER A 467 -12.28 -28.79 23.84
CA SER A 467 -11.74 -27.96 22.74
C SER A 467 -12.05 -26.47 22.90
N GLU A 468 -13.24 -26.10 23.40
CA GLU A 468 -13.59 -24.70 23.68
C GLU A 468 -12.81 -24.13 24.86
N ARG A 469 -12.51 -24.96 25.89
CA ARG A 469 -11.65 -24.55 27.01
C ARG A 469 -10.23 -24.26 26.55
N ASP A 470 -9.64 -25.11 25.72
CA ASP A 470 -8.28 -24.91 25.19
C ASP A 470 -8.20 -23.63 24.34
N LYS A 471 -9.25 -23.34 23.55
CA LYS A 471 -9.34 -22.08 22.78
C LYS A 471 -9.45 -20.85 23.69
N ALA A 472 -10.19 -20.93 24.78
CA ALA A 472 -10.33 -19.85 25.74
C ALA A 472 -8.99 -19.56 26.46
N GLU A 473 -8.26 -20.60 26.85
CA GLU A 473 -6.93 -20.48 27.48
C GLU A 473 -5.91 -19.87 26.51
N LEU A 474 -5.94 -20.26 25.23
CA LEU A 474 -5.09 -19.67 24.20
C LEU A 474 -5.41 -18.18 23.96
N ALA A 475 -6.69 -17.81 24.01
CA ALA A 475 -7.13 -16.42 23.87
C ALA A 475 -6.67 -15.55 25.05
N GLU A 476 -6.78 -16.05 26.29
CA GLU A 476 -6.30 -15.35 27.49
C GLU A 476 -4.78 -15.16 27.47
N ASN A 477 -4.03 -16.18 27.04
CA ASN A 477 -2.58 -16.09 26.85
C ASN A 477 -2.20 -15.03 25.79
N ASN A 478 -2.91 -14.99 24.66
CA ASN A 478 -2.67 -13.96 23.64
C ASN A 478 -2.98 -12.54 24.14
N GLU A 479 -4.05 -12.36 24.91
CA GLU A 479 -4.38 -11.07 25.52
C GLU A 479 -3.33 -10.64 26.56
N SER A 480 -2.77 -11.58 27.31
CA SER A 480 -1.65 -11.35 28.23
C SER A 480 -0.40 -10.89 27.47
N ILE A 481 -0.04 -11.54 26.36
CA ILE A 481 1.09 -11.14 25.51
C ILE A 481 0.88 -9.74 24.92
N HIS A 482 -0.33 -9.42 24.44
CA HIS A 482 -0.64 -8.09 23.93
C HIS A 482 -0.50 -7.01 25.02
N ARG A 483 -0.95 -7.28 26.25
CA ARG A 483 -0.75 -6.36 27.39
C ARG A 483 0.73 -6.14 27.70
N GLN A 484 1.54 -7.20 27.67
CA GLN A 484 2.99 -7.10 27.90
C GLN A 484 3.68 -6.28 26.81
N LEU A 485 3.34 -6.50 25.54
CA LEU A 485 3.88 -5.73 24.41
C LEU A 485 3.51 -4.24 24.50
N PHE A 486 2.26 -3.94 24.85
CA PHE A 486 1.81 -2.55 25.05
C PHE A 486 2.57 -1.86 26.19
N CYS A 487 2.78 -2.56 27.32
CA CYS A 487 3.61 -2.04 28.42
C CYS A 487 5.07 -1.80 27.99
N ALA A 488 5.66 -2.68 27.18
CA ALA A 488 7.03 -2.52 26.68
C ALA A 488 7.15 -1.32 25.71
N GLN A 489 6.15 -1.12 24.84
CA GLN A 489 6.09 0.05 23.94
C GLN A 489 6.01 1.36 24.72
N ASN A 490 5.17 1.43 25.76
CA ASN A 490 5.06 2.63 26.59
C ASN A 490 6.35 2.96 27.33
N LYS A 491 7.04 1.94 27.89
CA LYS A 491 8.36 2.13 28.50
C LYS A 491 9.40 2.64 27.50
N THR A 492 9.37 2.12 26.27
CA THR A 492 10.28 2.58 25.21
C THR A 492 10.02 4.04 24.85
N GLY A 493 8.75 4.44 24.73
CA GLY A 493 8.37 5.83 24.48
C GLY A 493 8.80 6.78 25.60
N GLU A 494 8.75 6.34 26.86
CA GLU A 494 9.24 7.13 28.00
C GLU A 494 10.76 7.34 27.96
N VAL A 495 11.52 6.29 27.63
CA VAL A 495 12.99 6.40 27.45
C VAL A 495 13.35 7.35 26.30
N ILE A 496 12.60 7.32 25.20
CA ILE A 496 12.80 8.25 24.08
C ILE A 496 12.59 9.70 24.54
N ARG A 497 11.49 10.02 25.25
CA ARG A 497 11.27 11.38 25.78
C ARG A 497 12.37 11.83 26.72
N GLN A 498 12.83 10.95 27.61
CA GLN A 498 13.95 11.27 28.50
C GLN A 498 15.25 11.58 27.74
N LEU A 499 15.50 10.91 26.61
CA LEU A 499 16.64 11.21 25.76
C LEU A 499 16.47 12.55 25.02
N GLU A 500 15.28 12.85 24.52
CA GLU A 500 14.95 14.13 23.88
C GLU A 500 15.17 15.30 24.86
N ASP A 501 14.66 15.19 26.09
CA ASP A 501 14.85 16.20 27.14
C ASP A 501 16.34 16.41 27.47
N ARG A 502 17.14 15.34 27.48
CA ARG A 502 18.59 15.43 27.72
C ARG A 502 19.32 16.10 26.55
N ILE A 503 18.91 15.83 25.31
CA ILE A 503 19.46 16.48 24.11
C ILE A 503 19.16 17.97 24.13
N ASP A 504 17.91 18.35 24.44
CA ASP A 504 17.52 19.76 24.50
C ASP A 504 18.20 20.52 25.63
N ASN A 505 18.40 19.89 26.79
CA ASN A 505 19.18 20.48 27.88
C ASN A 505 20.67 20.63 27.51
N ALA A 506 21.25 19.66 26.79
CA ALA A 506 22.62 19.76 26.30
C ALA A 506 22.80 20.91 25.29
N ARG A 507 21.81 21.11 24.40
CA ARG A 507 21.80 22.24 23.45
C ARG A 507 21.73 23.60 24.13
N LYS A 508 20.99 23.70 25.24
CA LYS A 508 20.88 24.95 26.02
C LYS A 508 22.13 25.28 26.85
N THR A 509 22.98 24.29 27.11
CA THR A 509 24.17 24.43 27.99
C THR A 509 25.48 24.52 27.22
N GLN A 510 25.49 24.40 25.89
CA GLN A 510 26.65 24.75 25.07
C GLN A 510 26.66 26.26 24.79
N PRO A 511 27.65 27.01 25.31
CA PRO A 511 27.78 28.45 25.11
C PRO A 511 28.19 28.83 23.69
#